data_AF-A0A5K1ECT0-F1
#
_entry.id   AF-A0A5K1ECT0-F1
#
_cell.length_a   1.000
_cell.length_b   1.000
_cell.length_c   1.000
_cell.angle_alpha   90.00
_cell.angle_beta   90.00
_cell.angle_gamma   90.00
#
_symmetry.space_group_name_H-M   'P 1'
#
loop_
_entity.id
_entity.type
_entity.pdbx_description
1 polymer ?
#
loop_
_entity_poly.entity_id
_entity_poly.type
_entity_poly.pdbx_seq_one_letter_code
_entity_poly.pdbx_strand_id
1 'polypeptide(L)'
;STMAHRFPADPYDRIWTPDHNLYGTPLITNLEVKEDSTKRFGRPTAIMQTAVTSPGPITIKWNTKPSARIYAFFHFAELIDYKGNQTRNLTITKNGQPWLDSLVLRYLASNTVYSTSPDTLVSYSFSINVTQTSTRGPIINALEVYEARDVTGSATNEQD
;
A
#
# COMPACT_ATOMS: atom_id res chain seq x y z
N SER A 1 -10.91 20.85 3.76
CA SER A 1 -10.69 21.03 2.32
C SER A 1 -9.98 19.80 1.80
N THR A 2 -10.66 18.94 1.06
CA THR A 2 -10.13 17.68 0.50
C THR A 2 -9.32 18.01 -0.76
N MET A 3 -8.00 18.11 -0.63
CA MET A 3 -7.15 18.20 -1.82
C MET A 3 -7.14 16.83 -2.50
N ALA A 4 -7.85 16.73 -3.62
CA ALA A 4 -7.77 15.57 -4.50
C ALA A 4 -6.35 15.51 -5.08
N HIS A 5 -5.62 14.44 -4.78
CA HIS A 5 -4.30 14.16 -5.36
C HIS A 5 -4.47 13.66 -6.81
N ARG A 6 -4.81 14.58 -7.71
CA ARG A 6 -4.90 14.33 -9.16
C ARG A 6 -3.70 14.95 -9.88
N PHE A 7 -3.57 14.71 -11.19
CA PHE A 7 -2.55 15.33 -12.04
C PHE A 7 -2.38 16.84 -11.73
N PRO A 8 -1.14 17.37 -11.59
CA PRO A 8 0.16 16.78 -11.95
C PRO A 8 0.85 15.97 -10.83
N ALA A 9 0.21 15.77 -9.68
CA ALA A 9 0.84 15.11 -8.54
C ALA A 9 0.94 13.58 -8.69
N ASP A 10 0.05 12.95 -9.46
CA ASP A 10 0.10 11.53 -9.82
C ASP A 10 0.25 11.37 -11.34
N PRO A 11 1.39 10.85 -11.83
CA PRO A 11 1.60 10.63 -13.27
C PRO A 11 0.65 9.58 -13.87
N TYR A 12 -0.04 8.80 -13.03
CA TYR A 12 -1.01 7.79 -13.45
C TYR A 12 -2.47 8.21 -13.21
N ASP A 13 -2.71 9.46 -12.79
CA ASP A 13 -4.03 10.06 -12.51
C ASP A 13 -4.96 9.18 -11.65
N ARG A 14 -4.40 8.42 -10.69
CA ARG A 14 -5.18 7.54 -9.83
C ARG A 14 -5.95 8.38 -8.81
N ILE A 15 -7.17 7.93 -8.47
CA ILE A 15 -7.97 8.54 -7.42
C ILE A 15 -7.62 7.89 -6.08
N TRP A 16 -7.13 8.69 -5.16
CA TRP A 16 -6.84 8.28 -3.79
C TRP A 16 -7.95 8.73 -2.84
N THR A 17 -8.56 7.78 -2.15
CA THR A 17 -9.60 8.04 -1.15
C THR A 17 -9.01 7.86 0.24
N PRO A 18 -9.10 8.87 1.14
CA PRO A 18 -8.68 8.72 2.53
C PRO A 18 -9.41 7.58 3.22
N ASP A 19 -8.76 6.93 4.18
CA ASP A 19 -9.39 5.88 4.96
C ASP A 19 -10.40 6.41 6.00
N HIS A 20 -10.45 7.72 6.21
CA HIS A 20 -11.29 8.38 7.21
C HIS A 20 -11.05 7.87 8.65
N ASN A 21 -9.80 7.57 9.00
CA ASN A 21 -9.39 7.01 10.30
C ASN A 21 -9.98 5.63 10.61
N LEU A 22 -10.40 4.89 9.59
CA LEU A 22 -10.95 3.55 9.75
C LEU A 22 -9.90 2.55 10.25
N TYR A 23 -8.64 2.73 9.86
CA TYR A 23 -7.61 1.71 10.07
C TYR A 23 -6.58 2.06 11.15
N GLY A 24 -6.64 3.27 11.72
CA GLY A 24 -5.78 3.65 12.83
C GLY A 24 -5.66 5.16 13.01
N THR A 25 -4.62 5.54 13.75
CA THR A 25 -4.25 6.93 14.00
C THR A 25 -3.45 7.47 12.81
N PRO A 26 -3.84 8.61 12.22
CA PRO A 26 -3.12 9.20 11.11
C PRO A 26 -1.74 9.74 11.54
N LEU A 27 -0.77 9.59 10.65
CA LEU A 27 0.56 10.17 10.71
C LEU A 27 0.82 10.96 9.43
N ILE A 28 1.51 12.08 9.56
CA ILE A 28 1.87 12.93 8.43
C ILE A 28 3.30 13.45 8.61
N THR A 29 4.00 13.61 7.51
CA THR A 29 5.28 14.32 7.44
C THR A 29 5.27 15.30 6.28
N ASN A 30 5.98 16.42 6.42
CA ASN A 30 6.20 17.37 5.34
C ASN A 30 7.51 17.09 4.58
N LEU A 31 8.29 16.09 5.01
CA LEU A 31 9.55 15.72 4.40
C LEU A 31 9.33 14.81 3.20
N GLU A 32 10.22 14.88 2.22
CA GLU A 32 10.17 14.02 1.05
C GLU A 32 10.36 12.55 1.45
N VAL A 33 9.43 11.70 1.03
CA VAL A 33 9.58 10.23 1.12
C VAL A 33 10.14 9.74 -0.20
N LYS A 34 11.34 9.16 -0.16
CA LYS A 34 12.07 8.72 -1.34
C LYS A 34 11.57 7.36 -1.81
N GLU A 35 11.35 7.23 -3.10
CA GLU A 35 11.31 5.91 -3.73
C GLU A 35 12.71 5.32 -3.82
N ASP A 36 12.80 3.99 -3.84
CA ASP A 36 14.02 3.34 -4.26
C ASP A 36 14.42 3.82 -5.69
N SER A 37 15.68 3.62 -6.03
CA SER A 37 16.26 4.11 -7.29
C SER A 37 15.58 3.56 -8.56
N THR A 38 14.76 2.51 -8.45
CA THR A 38 14.08 1.90 -9.60
C THR A 38 12.79 2.62 -9.98
N LYS A 39 12.24 3.51 -9.12
CA LYS A 39 11.02 4.31 -9.34
C LYS A 39 9.87 3.53 -9.99
N ARG A 40 9.76 2.25 -9.65
CA ARG A 40 9.00 1.27 -10.44
C ARG A 40 7.48 1.52 -10.46
N PHE A 41 6.97 2.29 -9.51
CA PHE A 41 5.54 2.48 -9.29
C PHE A 41 5.11 3.95 -9.37
N GLY A 42 6.06 4.87 -9.60
CA GLY A 42 5.85 6.32 -9.79
C GLY A 42 4.77 6.90 -8.88
N ARG A 43 4.92 6.71 -7.56
CA ARG A 43 3.90 7.10 -6.58
C ARG A 43 3.94 8.61 -6.34
N PRO A 44 2.78 9.26 -6.12
CA PRO A 44 2.76 10.63 -5.65
C PRO A 44 3.48 10.72 -4.31
N THR A 45 4.46 11.62 -4.20
CA THR A 45 5.15 11.91 -2.94
C THR A 45 4.15 12.23 -1.81
N ALA A 46 3.06 12.91 -2.14
CA ALA A 46 2.02 13.31 -1.20
C ALA A 46 1.30 12.13 -0.52
N ILE A 47 1.09 11.01 -1.24
CA ILE A 47 0.45 9.82 -0.66
C ILE A 47 1.40 9.16 0.33
N MET A 48 2.66 9.02 -0.05
CA MET A 48 3.68 8.44 0.81
C MET A 48 4.01 9.30 2.03
N GLN A 49 3.67 10.59 2.03
CA GLN A 49 3.81 11.49 3.19
C GLN A 49 2.72 11.31 4.25
N THR A 50 1.70 10.52 3.97
CA THR A 50 0.62 10.18 4.92
C THR A 50 0.64 8.69 5.22
N ALA A 51 0.24 8.32 6.43
CA ALA A 51 0.07 6.93 6.84
C ALA A 51 -0.94 6.81 7.97
N VAL A 52 -1.33 5.57 8.27
CA VAL A 52 -2.03 5.21 9.51
C VAL A 52 -1.22 4.22 10.30
N THR A 53 -1.26 4.32 11.62
CA THR A 53 -0.63 3.38 12.56
C THR A 53 -1.62 2.95 13.64
N SER A 54 -1.41 1.78 14.23
CA SER A 54 -2.28 1.22 15.27
C SER A 54 -1.44 0.58 16.37
N PRO A 55 -1.92 0.54 17.64
CA PRO A 55 -1.24 -0.21 18.71
C PRO A 55 -1.28 -1.74 18.49
N GLY A 56 -2.16 -2.22 17.63
CA GLY A 56 -2.27 -3.63 17.26
C GLY A 56 -2.32 -3.83 15.73
N PRO A 57 -2.60 -5.05 15.27
CA PRO A 57 -2.64 -5.36 13.84
C PRO A 57 -3.63 -4.48 13.07
N ILE A 58 -3.22 -3.98 11.91
CA ILE A 58 -4.13 -3.28 10.98
C ILE A 58 -4.77 -4.35 10.10
N THR A 59 -6.10 -4.45 10.15
CA THR A 59 -6.85 -5.47 9.40
C THR A 59 -7.72 -4.83 8.34
N ILE A 60 -7.51 -5.24 7.09
CA ILE A 60 -8.22 -4.71 5.92
C ILE A 60 -8.97 -5.87 5.26
N LYS A 61 -10.28 -5.70 5.08
CA LYS A 61 -11.16 -6.75 4.53
C LYS A 61 -12.06 -6.20 3.44
N TRP A 62 -12.25 -6.99 2.38
CA TRP A 62 -13.23 -6.71 1.34
C TRP A 62 -13.68 -8.00 0.66
N ASN A 63 -14.81 -7.94 -0.03
CA ASN A 63 -15.35 -9.04 -0.82
C ASN A 63 -15.24 -8.72 -2.31
N THR A 64 -15.14 -9.75 -3.14
CA THR A 64 -15.10 -9.63 -4.60
C THR A 64 -16.00 -10.66 -5.27
N LYS A 65 -16.16 -10.58 -6.59
CA LYS A 65 -16.88 -11.59 -7.36
C LYS A 65 -16.00 -12.84 -7.51
N PRO A 66 -16.57 -14.06 -7.57
CA PRO A 66 -15.78 -15.29 -7.71
C PRO A 66 -14.84 -15.34 -8.92
N SER A 67 -15.16 -14.62 -10.00
CA SER A 67 -14.35 -14.55 -11.22
C SER A 67 -13.35 -13.40 -11.25
N ALA A 68 -13.33 -12.53 -10.24
CA ALA A 68 -12.44 -11.39 -10.20
C ALA A 68 -10.99 -11.85 -9.96
N ARG A 69 -10.08 -11.43 -10.83
CA ARG A 69 -8.64 -11.72 -10.75
C ARG A 69 -7.94 -10.53 -10.12
N ILE A 70 -7.57 -10.61 -8.85
CA ILE A 70 -7.14 -9.44 -8.08
C ILE A 70 -5.63 -9.36 -7.89
N TYR A 71 -5.08 -8.17 -8.09
CA TYR A 71 -3.78 -7.77 -7.58
C TYR A 71 -3.95 -6.79 -6.43
N ALA A 72 -3.09 -6.90 -5.42
CA ALA A 72 -3.02 -5.95 -4.32
C ALA A 72 -1.60 -5.39 -4.20
N PHE A 73 -1.49 -4.10 -3.90
CA PHE A 73 -0.23 -3.37 -3.68
C PHE A 73 -0.35 -2.61 -2.38
N PHE A 74 0.52 -2.92 -1.42
CA PHE A 74 0.59 -2.26 -0.13
C PHE A 74 1.84 -1.39 -0.10
N HIS A 75 1.68 -0.11 0.19
CA HIS A 75 2.76 0.86 0.21
C HIS A 75 3.07 1.27 1.65
N PHE A 76 4.37 1.29 1.96
CA PHE A 76 4.90 1.51 3.29
C PHE A 76 6.05 2.51 3.27
N ALA A 77 6.13 3.36 4.28
CA ALA A 77 7.26 4.21 4.60
C ALA A 77 7.23 4.55 6.09
N GLU A 78 8.40 4.58 6.72
CA GLU A 78 8.52 5.12 8.08
C GLU A 78 8.56 6.65 8.01
N LEU A 79 7.58 7.30 8.64
CA LEU A 79 7.38 8.76 8.55
C LEU A 79 7.96 9.51 9.75
N ILE A 80 8.28 8.81 10.84
CA ILE A 80 8.76 9.41 12.08
C ILE A 80 10.21 8.97 12.32
N ASP A 81 11.11 9.94 12.48
CA ASP A 81 12.46 9.67 12.95
C ASP A 81 12.44 9.50 14.46
N TYR A 82 12.26 8.24 14.88
CA TYR A 82 12.39 7.89 16.27
C TYR A 82 13.88 7.85 16.62
N LYS A 83 14.39 8.92 17.24
CA LYS A 83 15.77 8.98 17.79
C LYS A 83 16.10 7.67 18.54
N GLY A 84 17.08 6.90 18.05
CA GLY A 84 17.51 5.61 18.62
C GLY A 84 17.35 4.40 17.68
N ASN A 85 17.54 3.18 18.20
CA ASN A 85 17.44 1.91 17.44
C ASN A 85 15.98 1.43 17.29
N GLN A 86 15.01 2.33 17.13
CA GLN A 86 13.60 1.94 16.96
C GLN A 86 13.34 1.57 15.50
N THR A 87 12.83 0.37 15.28
CA THR A 87 12.55 -0.15 13.93
C THR A 87 11.16 -0.75 13.86
N ARG A 88 10.46 -0.51 12.74
CA ARG A 88 9.28 -1.28 12.35
C ARG A 88 9.71 -2.38 11.39
N ASN A 89 9.58 -3.62 11.82
CA ASN A 89 9.71 -4.79 10.96
C ASN A 89 8.33 -5.43 10.80
N LEU A 90 7.75 -5.28 9.60
CA LEU A 90 6.38 -5.66 9.31
C LEU A 90 6.28 -7.12 8.87
N THR A 91 5.15 -7.73 9.21
CA THR A 91 4.69 -9.01 8.65
C THR A 91 3.29 -8.83 8.10
N ILE A 92 2.91 -9.61 7.08
CA ILE A 92 1.57 -9.56 6.51
C ILE A 92 1.04 -10.97 6.33
N THR A 93 -0.20 -11.19 6.77
CA THR A 93 -0.96 -12.40 6.43
C THR A 93 -2.10 -12.05 5.48
N LYS A 94 -2.41 -12.99 4.57
CA LYS A 94 -3.56 -12.94 3.66
C LYS A 94 -4.43 -14.15 3.95
N ASN A 95 -5.68 -13.93 4.38
CA ASN A 95 -6.64 -14.97 4.76
C ASN A 95 -6.05 -15.97 5.77
N GLY A 96 -5.30 -15.46 6.75
CA GLY A 96 -4.67 -16.26 7.80
C GLY A 96 -3.39 -16.98 7.38
N GLN A 97 -3.00 -16.92 6.10
CA GLN A 97 -1.75 -17.50 5.61
C GLN A 97 -0.65 -16.44 5.50
N PRO A 98 0.63 -16.77 5.73
CA PRO A 98 1.73 -15.84 5.52
C PRO A 98 1.75 -15.31 4.08
N TRP A 99 1.93 -14.01 3.93
CA TRP A 99 2.11 -13.33 2.64
C TRP A 99 3.43 -12.56 2.59
N LEU A 100 3.86 -12.01 3.72
CA LEU A 100 5.17 -11.39 3.92
C LEU A 100 5.68 -11.70 5.33
N ASP A 101 6.88 -12.27 5.43
CA ASP A 101 7.45 -12.67 6.72
C ASP A 101 8.26 -11.56 7.42
N SER A 102 8.83 -10.62 6.66
CA SER A 102 9.69 -9.56 7.21
C SER A 102 9.85 -8.42 6.21
N LEU A 103 9.63 -7.19 6.67
CA LEU A 103 9.94 -5.96 5.96
C LEU A 103 10.37 -4.89 6.97
N VAL A 104 11.68 -4.64 7.04
CA VAL A 104 12.25 -3.58 7.87
C VAL A 104 12.11 -2.25 7.16
N LEU A 105 11.29 -1.36 7.71
CA LEU A 105 11.13 -0.01 7.17
C LEU A 105 12.31 0.88 7.57
N ARG A 106 12.73 1.75 6.64
CA ARG A 106 13.70 2.80 6.88
C ARG A 106 13.03 4.16 6.82
N TYR A 107 13.51 5.08 7.62
CA TYR A 107 12.99 6.45 7.69
C TYR A 107 13.00 7.12 6.30
N LEU A 108 11.85 7.67 5.91
CA LEU A 108 11.60 8.35 4.62
C LEU A 108 11.97 7.52 3.37
N ALA A 109 11.97 6.20 3.48
CA ALA A 109 12.16 5.29 2.35
C ALA A 109 10.88 4.48 2.11
N SER A 110 10.33 4.62 0.91
CA SER A 110 9.13 3.89 0.52
C SER A 110 9.44 2.46 0.06
N ASN A 111 8.53 1.55 0.37
CA ASN A 111 8.57 0.13 0.05
C ASN A 111 7.20 -0.29 -0.49
N THR A 112 7.16 -1.35 -1.28
CA THR A 112 5.89 -1.90 -1.78
C THR A 112 5.91 -3.41 -1.76
N VAL A 113 4.87 -3.96 -1.14
CA VAL A 113 4.60 -5.40 -1.11
C VAL A 113 3.41 -5.63 -2.01
N TYR A 114 3.55 -6.50 -3.00
CA TYR A 114 2.55 -6.64 -4.05
C TYR A 114 2.38 -8.07 -4.51
N SER A 115 1.22 -8.37 -5.06
CA SER A 115 0.94 -9.66 -5.71
C SER A 115 1.72 -9.77 -7.03
N THR A 116 2.50 -10.83 -7.21
CA THR A 116 3.20 -11.11 -8.48
C THR A 116 2.32 -11.82 -9.52
N SER A 117 1.23 -12.43 -9.07
CA SER A 117 0.18 -13.03 -9.89
C SER A 117 -1.19 -12.73 -9.25
N PRO A 118 -2.27 -12.68 -10.05
CA PRO A 118 -3.59 -12.43 -9.50
C PRO A 118 -4.15 -13.72 -8.93
N ASP A 119 -4.94 -13.61 -7.86
CA ASP A 119 -5.74 -14.71 -7.34
C ASP A 119 -7.24 -14.43 -7.51
N THR A 120 -8.04 -15.47 -7.37
CA THR A 120 -9.50 -15.44 -7.54
C THR A 120 -10.15 -15.85 -6.23
N LEU A 121 -10.21 -14.93 -5.27
CA LEU A 121 -10.82 -15.16 -3.97
C LEU A 121 -12.10 -14.33 -3.82
N VAL A 122 -13.14 -14.93 -3.25
CA VAL A 122 -14.41 -14.22 -2.98
C VAL A 122 -14.30 -13.23 -1.82
N SER A 123 -13.31 -13.41 -0.95
CA SER A 123 -13.06 -12.53 0.19
C SER A 123 -11.56 -12.42 0.47
N TYR A 124 -11.15 -11.21 0.83
CA TYR A 124 -9.79 -10.87 1.22
C TYR A 124 -9.82 -10.35 2.65
N SER A 125 -8.85 -10.83 3.44
CA SER A 125 -8.57 -10.38 4.78
C SER A 125 -7.06 -10.29 4.93
N PHE A 126 -6.52 -9.09 4.82
CA PHE A 126 -5.13 -8.82 5.10
C PHE A 126 -4.96 -8.36 6.54
N SER A 127 -3.92 -8.85 7.20
CA SER A 127 -3.52 -8.39 8.53
C SER A 127 -2.06 -7.97 8.47
N ILE A 128 -1.82 -6.68 8.70
CA ILE A 128 -0.48 -6.09 8.78
C ILE A 128 -0.11 -6.04 10.25
N ASN A 129 0.98 -6.71 10.59
CA ASN A 129 1.47 -6.84 11.95
C ASN A 129 2.96 -6.50 12.00
N VAL A 130 3.55 -6.61 13.19
CA VAL A 130 4.96 -6.40 13.42
C VAL A 130 5.60 -7.63 14.03
N THR A 131 6.89 -7.82 13.80
CA THR A 131 7.66 -8.86 14.50
C THR A 131 7.79 -8.53 15.99
N GLN A 132 8.12 -9.54 16.81
CA GLN A 132 8.40 -9.36 18.25
C GLN A 132 9.57 -8.41 18.52
N THR A 133 10.47 -8.22 17.56
CA THR A 133 11.62 -7.32 17.65
C THR A 133 11.27 -5.86 17.35
N SER A 134 10.05 -5.58 16.90
CA SER A 134 9.61 -4.22 16.60
C SER A 134 9.18 -3.48 17.86
N THR A 135 9.58 -2.23 17.97
CA THR A 135 9.29 -1.38 19.14
C THR A 135 8.04 -0.52 18.95
N ARG A 136 7.38 -0.60 17.78
CA ARG A 136 6.21 0.18 17.38
C ARG A 136 5.21 -0.72 16.66
N GLY A 137 3.94 -0.34 16.71
CA GLY A 137 2.89 -1.03 15.96
C GLY A 137 3.01 -0.83 14.44
N PRO A 138 2.19 -1.55 13.66
CA PRO A 138 2.25 -1.52 12.20
C PRO A 138 1.91 -0.12 11.64
N ILE A 139 2.31 0.10 10.40
CA ILE A 139 2.05 1.31 9.63
C ILE A 139 1.68 0.93 8.20
N ILE A 140 0.83 1.72 7.54
CA ILE A 140 0.56 1.62 6.10
C ILE A 140 0.29 3.02 5.54
N ASN A 141 0.83 3.31 4.36
CA ASN A 141 0.62 4.58 3.67
C ASN A 141 -0.54 4.51 2.69
N ALA A 142 -0.60 3.42 1.92
CA ALA A 142 -1.60 3.26 0.88
C ALA A 142 -1.82 1.78 0.52
N LEU A 143 -3.01 1.50 0.00
CA LEU A 143 -3.40 0.23 -0.60
C LEU A 143 -3.99 0.51 -1.98
N GLU A 144 -3.48 -0.17 -3.01
CA GLU A 144 -4.10 -0.24 -4.33
C GLU A 144 -4.62 -1.66 -4.57
N VAL A 145 -5.82 -1.77 -5.13
CA VAL A 145 -6.43 -3.05 -5.52
C VAL A 145 -6.85 -2.95 -6.98
N TYR A 146 -6.37 -3.88 -7.79
CA TYR A 146 -6.66 -3.93 -9.23
C TYR A 146 -7.35 -5.24 -9.58
N GLU A 147 -8.41 -5.18 -10.36
CA GLU A 147 -9.02 -6.35 -11.00
C GLU A 147 -8.49 -6.48 -12.43
N ALA A 148 -7.83 -7.59 -12.76
CA ALA A 148 -7.39 -7.88 -14.12
C ALA A 148 -8.62 -8.09 -15.02
N ARG A 149 -8.64 -7.39 -16.14
CA ARG A 149 -9.62 -7.57 -17.21
C ARG A 149 -8.95 -8.30 -18.37
N ASP A 150 -9.62 -9.31 -18.90
CA ASP A 150 -9.20 -9.89 -20.17
C ASP A 150 -9.52 -8.86 -21.27
N VAL A 151 -8.51 -8.50 -22.05
CA VAL A 151 -8.71 -7.62 -23.21
C VAL A 151 -9.21 -8.48 -24.35
N THR A 152 -10.51 -8.74 -24.39
CA THR A 152 -11.15 -9.32 -25.56
C THR A 152 -11.51 -8.20 -26.54
N GLY A 153 -10.61 -7.93 -27.50
CA GLY A 153 -10.91 -7.17 -28.72
C GLY A 153 -10.80 -5.65 -28.63
N SER A 154 -9.68 -5.10 -29.09
CA SER A 154 -9.66 -4.28 -30.30
C SER A 154 -8.21 -4.16 -30.76
N ALA A 155 -7.89 -4.73 -31.92
CA ALA A 155 -6.78 -4.21 -32.70
C ALA A 155 -7.16 -2.76 -33.02
N THR A 156 -6.31 -1.80 -32.66
CA THR A 156 -6.35 -0.51 -33.34
C THR A 156 -6.09 -0.81 -34.81
N ASN A 157 -7.15 -0.74 -35.61
CA ASN A 157 -7.00 -0.71 -37.05
C ASN A 157 -6.31 0.63 -37.34
N GLU A 158 -4.98 0.61 -37.42
CA GLU A 158 -4.23 1.66 -38.08
C GLU A 158 -4.52 1.51 -39.58
N GLN A 159 -5.65 2.07 -40.02
CA GLN A 159 -5.80 2.45 -41.40
C GLN A 159 -5.24 3.87 -41.54
N ASP A 160 -3.98 3.92 -41.99
CA ASP A 160 -3.49 4.96 -42.89
C ASP A 160 -4.32 4.99 -44.19
#